data_AF-A0AAE0Z979-F1
#
_entry.id   AF-A0AAE0Z979-F1
#
_cell.length_a   1.000
_cell.length_b   1.000
_cell.length_c   1.000
_cell.angle_alpha   90.00
_cell.angle_beta   90.00
_cell.angle_gamma   90.00
#
_symmetry.space_group_name_H-M   'P 1'
#
loop_
_entity.id
_entity.type
_entity.pdbx_description
1 polymer ?
#
loop_
_entity_poly.entity_id
_entity_poly.type
_entity_poly.pdbx_seq_one_letter_code
_entity_poly.pdbx_strand_id
1 'polypeptide(L)'
;MGAHNFQRLCENLDLPCLHHKSFQSQADKLYSNTQKVRDVVFSKAAEIVRKEHAKCDPRVAEPQTLMDIAVSYDGPWLTRGHTSLIAVGCVIDVLTGLVLDAHVMSSYCQACEDKKTLQKEDADKFAVWER
;
A
#
# COMPACT_ATOMS: atom_id res chain seq x y z
N MET A 1 -11.37 -3.97 -4.81
CA MET A 1 -12.39 -4.39 -5.79
C MET A 1 -11.96 -3.91 -7.17
N GLY A 2 -11.88 -4.77 -8.19
CA GLY A 2 -11.48 -4.36 -9.55
C GLY A 2 -12.66 -3.90 -10.40
N ALA A 3 -12.39 -3.31 -11.57
CA ALA A 3 -13.41 -2.75 -12.47
C ALA A 3 -14.52 -3.76 -12.84
N HIS A 4 -14.15 -5.02 -13.11
CA HIS A 4 -15.12 -6.09 -13.40
C HIS A 4 -16.08 -6.37 -12.22
N ASN A 5 -15.53 -6.42 -11.00
CA ASN A 5 -16.36 -6.67 -9.80
C ASN A 5 -17.26 -5.47 -9.48
N PHE A 6 -16.80 -4.25 -9.78
CA PHE A 6 -17.61 -3.05 -9.68
C PHE A 6 -18.77 -3.08 -10.68
N GLN A 7 -18.51 -3.49 -11.93
CA GLN A 7 -19.56 -3.66 -12.93
C GLN A 7 -20.63 -4.66 -12.48
N ARG A 8 -20.22 -5.85 -12.00
CA ARG A 8 -21.16 -6.85 -11.46
C ARG A 8 -21.97 -6.32 -10.28
N LEU A 9 -21.37 -5.51 -9.43
CA LEU A 9 -22.08 -4.88 -8.32
C LEU A 9 -23.15 -3.91 -8.84
N CYS A 10 -22.81 -3.05 -9.81
CA CYS A 10 -23.75 -2.13 -10.43
C CYS A 10 -24.91 -2.87 -11.09
N GLU A 11 -24.63 -3.96 -11.82
CA GLU A 11 -25.64 -4.82 -12.44
C GLU A 11 -26.60 -5.41 -11.39
N ASN A 12 -26.09 -5.93 -10.27
CA ASN A 12 -26.93 -6.48 -9.20
C ASN A 12 -27.77 -5.44 -8.45
N LEU A 13 -27.43 -4.16 -8.56
CA LEU A 13 -28.10 -3.06 -7.89
C LEU A 13 -28.94 -2.21 -8.86
N ASP A 14 -29.06 -2.63 -10.13
CA ASP A 14 -29.70 -1.86 -11.21
C ASP A 14 -29.14 -0.43 -11.34
N LEU A 15 -27.84 -0.26 -11.13
CA LEU A 15 -27.13 1.02 -11.22
C LEU A 15 -26.38 1.15 -12.55
N PRO A 16 -26.29 2.37 -13.12
CA PRO A 16 -25.44 2.62 -14.28
C PRO A 16 -23.96 2.36 -13.93
N CYS A 17 -23.29 1.60 -14.79
CA CYS A 17 -21.89 1.21 -14.62
C CYS A 17 -20.92 2.21 -15.28
N LEU A 18 -19.72 2.35 -14.71
CA LEU A 18 -18.62 3.09 -15.33
C LEU A 18 -17.84 2.20 -16.30
N HIS A 19 -17.46 2.76 -17.44
CA HIS A 19 -16.48 2.12 -18.32
C HIS A 19 -15.15 1.90 -17.59
N HIS A 20 -14.46 0.77 -17.87
CA HIS A 20 -13.25 0.36 -17.14
C HIS A 20 -12.16 1.45 -17.09
N LYS A 21 -11.97 2.22 -18.17
CA LYS A 21 -11.00 3.34 -18.20
C LYS A 21 -11.38 4.46 -17.24
N SER A 22 -12.66 4.80 -17.16
CA SER A 22 -13.16 5.83 -16.25
C SER A 22 -13.03 5.38 -14.79
N PHE A 23 -13.33 4.10 -14.52
CA PHE A 23 -13.11 3.49 -13.21
C PHE A 23 -11.63 3.57 -12.79
N GLN A 24 -10.71 3.15 -13.66
CA GLN A 24 -9.27 3.20 -13.36
C GLN A 24 -8.80 4.64 -13.14
N SER A 25 -9.19 5.58 -13.99
CA SER A 25 -8.84 7.00 -13.81
C SER A 25 -9.30 7.54 -12.45
N GLN A 26 -10.48 7.14 -11.99
CA GLN A 26 -10.99 7.53 -10.68
C GLN A 26 -10.23 6.83 -9.54
N ALA A 27 -9.90 5.55 -9.69
CA ALA A 27 -9.12 4.80 -8.72
C ALA A 27 -7.72 5.39 -8.54
N ASP A 28 -7.05 5.80 -9.63
CA ASP A 28 -5.72 6.42 -9.59
C ASP A 28 -5.74 7.79 -8.90
N LYS A 29 -6.77 8.60 -9.19
CA LYS A 29 -7.00 9.88 -8.50
C LYS A 29 -7.23 9.67 -7.00
N LEU A 30 -8.03 8.67 -6.64
CA LEU A 30 -8.29 8.34 -5.24
C LEU A 30 -6.98 7.91 -4.55
N TYR A 31 -6.23 6.99 -5.18
CA TYR A 31 -4.97 6.48 -4.66
C TYR A 31 -3.95 7.58 -4.42
N SER A 32 -3.71 8.44 -5.42
CA SER A 32 -2.77 9.56 -5.31
C SER A 32 -3.17 10.57 -4.22
N ASN A 33 -4.46 10.81 -4.02
CA ASN A 33 -4.93 11.66 -2.93
C ASN A 33 -4.77 10.98 -1.57
N THR A 34 -5.06 9.68 -1.47
CA THR A 34 -4.82 8.90 -0.25
C THR A 34 -3.34 8.87 0.12
N GLN A 35 -2.43 8.80 -0.84
CA GLN A 35 -0.98 8.90 -0.58
C GLN A 35 -0.60 10.24 0.06
N LYS A 36 -1.15 11.36 -0.43
CA LYS A 36 -0.90 12.68 0.19
C LYS A 36 -1.40 12.74 1.62
N VAL A 37 -2.60 12.20 1.88
CA VAL A 37 -3.16 12.14 3.23
C VAL A 37 -2.31 11.26 4.14
N ARG A 38 -1.85 10.11 3.62
CA ARG A 38 -0.93 9.20 4.32
C ARG A 38 0.33 9.94 4.76
N ASP A 39 0.96 10.68 3.86
CA ASP A 39 2.22 11.37 4.17
C ASP A 39 2.04 12.43 5.27
N VAL A 40 0.90 13.14 5.27
CA VAL A 40 0.55 14.10 6.33
C VAL A 40 0.32 13.39 7.67
N VAL A 41 -0.39 12.25 7.66
CA VAL A 41 -0.66 11.47 8.87
C VAL A 41 0.64 10.90 9.45
N PHE A 42 1.50 10.32 8.63
CA PHE A 42 2.77 9.76 9.08
C PHE A 42 3.74 10.84 9.58
N SER A 43 3.80 12.00 8.92
CA SER A 43 4.59 13.13 9.42
C SER A 43 4.15 13.56 10.82
N LYS A 44 2.83 13.68 11.02
CA LYS A 44 2.27 14.03 12.33
C LYS A 44 2.48 12.93 13.38
N ALA A 45 2.37 11.66 13.00
CA ALA A 45 2.67 10.55 13.89
C ALA A 45 4.15 10.58 14.33
N ALA A 46 5.07 10.80 13.39
CA ALA A 46 6.50 10.90 13.69
C ALA A 46 6.83 12.08 14.62
N GLU A 47 6.17 13.23 14.46
CA GLU A 47 6.30 14.37 15.37
C GLU A 47 5.84 14.02 16.80
N ILE A 48 4.70 13.34 16.94
CA ILE A 48 4.18 12.90 18.24
C ILE A 48 5.12 11.87 18.88
N VAL A 49 5.54 10.86 18.12
CA VAL A 49 6.49 9.83 18.57
C VAL A 49 7.76 10.49 19.09
N ARG A 50 8.39 11.38 18.31
CA ARG A 50 9.59 12.10 18.73
C ARG A 50 9.37 12.86 20.03
N LYS A 51 8.25 13.57 20.16
CA LYS A 51 7.93 14.34 21.37
C LYS A 51 7.77 13.45 22.60
N GLU A 52 7.11 12.30 22.47
CA GLU A 52 6.91 11.38 23.59
C GLU A 52 8.22 10.71 24.00
N HIS A 53 9.05 10.30 23.05
CA HIS A 53 10.35 9.73 23.35
C HIS A 53 11.34 10.74 23.95
N ALA A 54 11.29 12.01 23.55
CA ALA A 54 12.10 13.07 24.17
C ALA A 54 11.78 13.30 25.66
N LYS A 55 10.60 12.90 26.13
CA LYS A 55 10.26 12.92 27.57
C LYS A 55 10.92 11.78 28.33
N CYS A 56 11.18 10.65 27.67
CA CYS A 56 11.75 9.45 28.26
C CYS A 56 13.28 9.43 28.18
N ASP A 57 13.88 9.95 27.10
CA ASP A 57 15.33 10.10 26.93
C ASP A 57 15.69 11.55 26.58
N PRO A 58 16.30 12.30 27.51
CA PRO A 58 16.72 13.69 27.27
C PRO A 58 17.71 13.88 26.11
N ARG A 59 18.42 12.82 25.68
CA ARG A 59 19.36 12.88 24.55
C ARG A 59 18.66 13.06 23.20
N VAL A 60 17.36 12.77 23.15
CA VAL A 60 16.50 12.84 21.97
C VAL A 60 15.80 14.21 21.85
N ALA A 61 15.94 15.07 22.86
CA ALA A 61 15.24 16.35 22.93
C ALA A 61 15.72 17.38 21.89
N GLU A 62 16.89 17.17 21.28
CA GLU A 62 17.38 18.07 20.23
C GLU A 62 16.60 17.89 18.92
N PRO A 63 16.02 18.97 18.35
CA PRO A 63 15.41 18.91 17.03
C PRO A 63 16.41 18.41 15.99
N GLN A 64 15.99 17.49 15.12
CA GLN A 64 16.78 16.93 14.01
C GLN A 64 17.90 15.94 14.37
N THR A 65 18.04 15.53 15.63
CA THR A 65 18.89 14.37 15.95
C THR A 65 18.27 13.08 15.37
N LEU A 66 19.13 12.27 14.74
CA LEU A 66 18.81 10.87 14.44
C LEU A 66 18.52 10.15 15.74
N MET A 67 17.45 9.38 15.74
CA MET A 67 16.92 8.74 16.93
C MET A 67 16.58 7.29 16.57
N ASP A 68 17.05 6.37 17.40
CA ASP A 68 16.65 4.97 17.33
C ASP A 68 15.37 4.75 18.13
N ILE A 69 14.39 4.08 17.52
CA ILE A 69 13.12 3.72 18.13
C ILE A 69 12.90 2.22 18.07
N ALA A 70 12.28 1.68 19.11
CA ALA A 70 11.76 0.32 19.07
C ALA A 70 10.41 0.31 18.36
N VAL A 71 10.29 -0.53 17.34
CA VAL A 71 9.05 -0.69 16.56
C VAL A 71 8.58 -2.13 16.60
N SER A 72 7.27 -2.32 16.61
CA SER A 72 6.64 -3.58 16.23
C SER A 72 6.22 -3.54 14.77
N TYR A 73 6.14 -4.71 14.14
CA TYR A 73 5.64 -4.85 12.78
C TYR A 73 4.46 -5.82 12.81
N ASP A 74 3.30 -5.34 12.39
CA ASP A 74 2.08 -6.14 12.36
C ASP A 74 1.16 -5.67 11.23
N GLY A 75 0.19 -6.48 10.87
CA GLY A 75 -0.91 -6.04 10.03
C GLY A 75 -1.74 -7.18 9.44
N PRO A 76 -2.89 -6.82 8.84
CA PRO A 76 -3.87 -7.79 8.40
C PRO A 76 -3.47 -8.49 7.09
N TRP A 77 -3.95 -9.73 6.97
CA TRP A 77 -3.88 -10.52 5.75
C TRP A 77 -5.29 -10.78 5.21
N LEU A 78 -5.47 -10.59 3.91
CA LEU A 78 -6.71 -10.88 3.21
C LEU A 78 -6.44 -11.82 2.04
N THR A 79 -7.17 -12.92 1.97
CA THR A 79 -7.16 -13.78 0.79
C THR A 79 -8.10 -13.21 -0.26
N ARG A 80 -7.57 -12.84 -1.43
CA ARG A 80 -8.31 -12.43 -2.63
C ARG A 80 -8.55 -13.65 -3.53
N GLY A 81 -9.82 -14.03 -3.70
CA GLY A 81 -10.19 -15.21 -4.49
C GLY A 81 -9.79 -16.49 -3.77
N HIS A 82 -9.23 -17.46 -4.50
CA HIS A 82 -8.87 -18.77 -3.93
C HIS A 82 -7.41 -18.86 -3.46
N THR A 83 -6.50 -18.05 -4.01
CA THR A 83 -5.03 -18.25 -3.82
C THR A 83 -4.20 -16.98 -3.69
N SER A 84 -4.72 -15.80 -4.04
CA SER A 84 -3.94 -14.56 -3.94
C SER A 84 -4.04 -14.00 -2.52
N LEU A 85 -2.93 -13.58 -1.93
CA LEU A 85 -2.89 -12.92 -0.63
C LEU A 85 -2.60 -11.44 -0.84
N ILE A 86 -3.36 -10.59 -0.17
CA ILE A 86 -3.08 -9.16 -0.02
C ILE A 86 -2.81 -8.93 1.46
N ALA A 87 -1.70 -8.29 1.76
CA ALA A 87 -1.32 -7.93 3.12
C ALA A 87 -1.17 -6.43 3.23
N VAL A 88 -1.40 -5.91 4.42
CA VAL A 88 -0.93 -4.59 4.81
C VAL A 88 0.01 -4.80 5.98
N GLY A 89 1.25 -4.35 5.85
CA GLY A 89 2.21 -4.34 6.95
C GLY A 89 2.37 -2.92 7.48
N CYS A 90 2.31 -2.77 8.79
CA CYS A 90 2.45 -1.49 9.49
C CYS A 90 3.67 -1.53 10.41
N VAL A 91 4.47 -0.47 10.37
CA VAL A 91 5.54 -0.21 11.35
C VAL A 91 4.95 0.64 12.45
N ILE A 92 4.92 0.11 13.67
CA ILE A 92 4.21 0.71 14.80
C ILE A 92 5.23 1.03 15.89
N ASP A 93 5.26 2.26 16.37
CA ASP A 93 6.11 2.63 17.50
C ASP A 93 5.61 1.95 18.79
N VAL A 94 6.52 1.31 19.52
CA VAL A 94 6.17 0.51 20.71
C VAL A 94 5.69 1.40 21.87
N LEU A 95 6.21 2.63 21.97
CA LEU A 95 5.88 3.53 23.08
C LEU A 95 4.49 4.14 22.92
N THR A 96 4.18 4.68 21.75
CA THR A 96 2.94 5.42 21.48
C THR A 96 1.84 4.58 20.84
N GLY A 97 2.20 3.43 20.24
CA GLY A 97 1.28 2.62 19.43
C GLY A 97 0.91 3.27 18.10
N LEU A 98 1.57 4.36 17.68
CA LEU A 98 1.28 5.05 16.42
C LEU A 98 1.97 4.36 15.25
N VAL A 99 1.28 4.34 14.11
CA VAL A 99 1.84 3.82 12.85
C VAL A 99 2.71 4.89 12.21
N LEU A 100 3.97 4.55 11.97
CA LEU A 100 4.97 5.42 11.34
C LEU A 100 5.11 5.19 9.84
N ASP A 101 4.89 3.95 9.39
CA ASP A 101 4.87 3.59 7.98
C ASP A 101 3.92 2.42 7.73
N ALA A 102 3.41 2.30 6.51
CA ALA A 102 2.62 1.16 6.08
C ALA A 102 2.86 0.82 4.62
N HIS A 103 2.92 -0.49 4.33
CA HIS A 103 3.14 -1.02 3.01
C HIS A 103 2.08 -2.05 2.64
N VAL A 104 1.51 -1.92 1.43
CA VAL A 104 0.56 -2.89 0.87
C VAL A 104 1.32 -3.90 0.03
N MET A 105 1.19 -5.18 0.37
CA MET A 105 1.84 -6.29 -0.31
C MET A 105 0.80 -7.18 -1.00
N SER A 106 1.21 -7.83 -2.09
CA SER A 106 0.40 -8.83 -2.78
C SER A 106 1.27 -10.01 -3.17
N SER A 107 0.83 -11.23 -2.86
CA SER A 107 1.50 -12.45 -3.35
C SER A 107 1.26 -12.68 -4.86
N TYR A 108 0.35 -11.90 -5.45
CA TYR A 108 0.07 -11.93 -6.88
C TYR A 108 0.48 -10.60 -7.55
N CYS A 109 1.27 -10.70 -8.62
CA CYS A 109 1.60 -9.56 -9.47
C CYS A 109 1.24 -9.92 -10.92
N GLN A 110 0.32 -9.16 -11.53
CA GLN A 110 -0.12 -9.37 -12.90
C GLN A 110 1.06 -9.28 -13.88
N ALA A 111 1.90 -8.24 -13.74
CA ALA A 111 3.06 -8.06 -14.59
C ALA A 111 4.06 -9.23 -14.50
N CYS A 112 4.24 -9.82 -13.31
CA CYS A 112 5.08 -11.02 -13.16
C CYS A 112 4.47 -12.25 -13.84
N GLU A 113 3.14 -12.38 -13.84
CA GLU A 113 2.46 -13.49 -14.51
C GLU A 113 2.46 -13.33 -16.03
N ASP A 114 2.25 -12.11 -16.51
CA ASP A 114 2.37 -11.76 -17.93
C ASP A 114 3.82 -12.01 -18.41
N LYS A 115 4.82 -11.67 -17.59
CA LYS A 115 6.25 -11.96 -17.84
C LYS A 115 6.47 -13.47 -18.04
N LYS A 116 5.95 -14.33 -17.17
CA LYS A 116 6.09 -15.79 -17.31
C LYS A 116 5.43 -16.32 -18.57
N THR A 117 4.28 -15.75 -18.94
CA THR A 117 3.55 -16.12 -20.15
C THR A 117 4.34 -15.73 -21.40
N LEU A 118 4.80 -14.48 -21.47
CA LEU A 118 5.65 -13.98 -22.56
C LEU A 118 6.94 -14.79 -22.71
N GLN A 119 7.60 -15.14 -21.60
CA GLN A 119 8.81 -15.97 -21.63
C GLN A 119 8.58 -17.35 -22.26
N LYS A 120 7.39 -17.94 -22.05
CA LYS A 120 7.04 -19.26 -22.59
C LYS A 120 6.60 -19.20 -24.04
N GLU A 121 5.92 -18.14 -24.43
CA GLU A 121 5.27 -18.01 -25.74
C GLU A 121 6.19 -17.38 -26.79
N ASP A 122 7.02 -16.40 -26.41
CA ASP A 122 7.79 -15.61 -27.36
C ASP A 122 9.06 -15.01 -26.70
N ALA A 123 10.16 -15.77 -26.79
CA ALA A 123 11.44 -15.41 -26.20
C ALA A 123 12.02 -14.10 -26.76
N ASP A 124 11.75 -13.78 -28.03
CA ASP A 124 12.24 -12.57 -28.68
C ASP A 124 11.49 -11.34 -28.18
N LYS A 125 10.15 -11.40 -28.08
CA LYS A 125 9.36 -10.32 -27.45
C LYS A 125 9.71 -10.14 -25.98
N PHE A 126 9.98 -11.23 -25.26
CA PHE A 126 10.42 -11.18 -23.88
C PHE A 126 11.77 -10.44 -23.75
N ALA A 127 12.75 -10.73 -24.61
CA ALA A 127 14.06 -10.07 -24.59
C ALA A 127 14.00 -8.57 -24.90
N VAL A 128 12.98 -8.12 -25.64
CA VAL A 128 12.70 -6.69 -25.87
C VAL A 128 12.03 -6.06 -24.65
N TRP A 129 11.10 -6.75 -24.00
CA TRP A 129 10.41 -6.26 -22.81
C TRP A 129 11.32 -6.16 -21.57
N GLU A 130 12.30 -7.05 -21.44
CA GLU A 130 13.25 -7.06 -20.32
C GLU A 130 14.30 -5.95 -20.39
N ARG A 131 14.45 -5.32 -21.56
CA ARG A 131 15.45 -4.29 -21.84
C ARG A 131 14.96 -2.90 -21.44
#